data_AF-D4LAT9-F1
#
_entry.id   AF-D4LAT9-F1
#
_cell.length_a   1.000
_cell.length_b   1.000
_cell.length_c   1.000
_cell.angle_alpha   90.00
_cell.angle_beta   90.00
_cell.angle_gamma   90.00
#
_symmetry.space_group_name_H-M   'P 1'
#
loop_
_entity.id
_entity.type
_entity.pdbx_description
1 polymer ?
#
loop_
_entity_poly.entity_id
_entity_poly.type
_entity_poly.pdbx_seq_one_letter_code
_entity_poly.pdbx_strand_id
1 'polypeptide(L)'
;MAENLCPQCGAPLAPGATECKYCGEAVAPAQVQPQPQPQYQQQGAYGQPGQPVQVFVQTGDNDGIDPSWPVKSKITAGLLAILLGGLGIHKFYLGKTGMGILYLLLCWTYIPGIVGLVEGIMYLCSNDHNFQVKNHVRLQ
;
A
#
# COMPACT_ATOMS: atom_id res chain seq x y z
N MET A 1 13.37 -15.06 -8.13
CA MET A 1 14.36 -15.75 -8.98
C MET A 1 13.78 -17.14 -9.18
N ALA A 2 13.38 -17.55 -10.39
CA ALA A 2 12.83 -18.90 -10.57
C ALA A 2 14.00 -19.90 -10.42
N GLU A 3 14.09 -20.53 -9.26
CA GLU A 3 15.01 -21.63 -9.03
C GLU A 3 14.51 -22.84 -9.83
N ASN A 4 15.28 -23.23 -10.85
CA ASN A 4 15.02 -24.45 -11.60
C ASN A 4 15.63 -25.61 -10.80
N LEU A 5 14.84 -26.31 -9.98
CA LEU A 5 15.30 -27.50 -9.26
C LEU A 5 15.08 -28.75 -10.11
N CYS A 6 15.96 -29.74 -9.95
CA CYS A 6 15.78 -31.04 -10.56
C CYS A 6 14.56 -31.75 -9.95
N PRO A 7 13.61 -32.27 -10.75
CA PRO A 7 12.40 -32.92 -10.24
C PRO A 7 12.67 -34.25 -9.55
N GLN A 8 13.85 -34.87 -9.77
CA GLN A 8 14.20 -36.15 -9.17
C GLN A 8 14.99 -36.04 -7.87
N CYS A 9 15.86 -35.03 -7.73
CA CYS A 9 16.73 -34.91 -6.55
C CYS A 9 16.64 -33.56 -5.83
N GLY A 10 15.94 -32.58 -6.39
CA GLY A 10 15.81 -31.24 -5.79
C GLY A 10 17.07 -30.37 -5.87
N ALA A 11 18.13 -30.80 -6.57
CA ALA A 11 19.34 -29.98 -6.72
C ALA A 11 19.11 -28.81 -7.71
N PRO A 12 19.72 -27.63 -7.50
CA PRO A 12 19.60 -26.49 -8.42
C PRO A 12 20.27 -26.78 -9.77
N LEU A 13 19.57 -26.50 -10.87
CA LEU A 13 20.04 -26.65 -12.24
C LEU A 13 20.49 -25.31 -12.82
N ALA A 14 21.56 -25.34 -13.61
CA ALA A 14 21.97 -24.21 -14.42
C ALA A 14 21.01 -24.02 -15.61
N PRO A 15 20.75 -22.77 -16.04
CA PRO A 15 19.89 -22.51 -17.21
C PRO A 15 20.46 -23.18 -18.47
N GLY A 16 19.68 -24.09 -19.07
CA GLY A 16 20.05 -24.81 -20.30
C GLY A 16 20.77 -26.16 -20.09
N ALA A 17 20.84 -26.70 -18.87
CA ALA A 17 21.40 -28.03 -18.62
C ALA A 17 20.50 -29.15 -19.18
N THR A 18 21.06 -30.05 -19.98
CA THR A 18 20.37 -31.25 -20.53
C THR A 18 20.44 -32.47 -19.61
N GLU A 19 21.23 -32.41 -18.55
CA GLU A 19 21.42 -33.46 -17.56
C GLU A 19 21.73 -32.86 -16.19
N CYS A 20 21.25 -33.50 -15.13
CA CYS A 20 21.54 -33.09 -13.76
C CYS A 20 22.91 -33.62 -13.31
N LYS A 21 23.83 -32.74 -12.90
CA LYS A 21 25.15 -33.14 -12.39
C LYS A 21 25.14 -33.96 -11.09
N TYR A 22 24.06 -33.90 -10.32
CA TYR A 22 23.99 -34.53 -9.01
C TYR A 22 23.34 -35.91 -9.05
N CYS A 23 22.31 -36.12 -9.88
CA CYS A 23 21.63 -37.41 -10.01
C CYS A 23 21.81 -38.10 -11.38
N GLY A 24 22.38 -37.41 -12.37
CA GLY A 24 22.60 -37.97 -13.72
C GLY A 24 21.35 -38.05 -14.60
N GLU A 25 20.20 -37.60 -14.11
CA GLU A 25 18.95 -37.67 -14.86
C GLU A 25 18.93 -36.65 -16.00
N ALA A 26 18.50 -37.08 -17.20
CA ALA A 26 18.35 -36.20 -18.35
C ALA A 26 17.20 -35.20 -18.11
N VAL A 27 17.48 -33.91 -18.27
CA VAL A 27 16.51 -32.83 -18.12
C VAL A 27 16.21 -32.26 -19.49
N ALA A 28 14.96 -32.33 -19.94
CA ALA A 28 14.56 -31.69 -21.18
C ALA A 28 14.71 -30.16 -21.05
N PRO A 29 15.30 -29.45 -22.03
CA PRO A 29 15.37 -28.00 -21.97
C PRO A 29 13.93 -27.47 -21.94
N ALA A 30 13.54 -26.91 -20.80
CA ALA A 30 12.30 -26.16 -20.68
C ALA A 30 12.40 -25.03 -21.71
N GLN A 31 11.63 -25.16 -22.80
CA GLN A 31 11.58 -24.15 -23.83
C GLN A 31 11.09 -22.87 -23.17
N VAL A 32 11.95 -21.85 -23.17
CA VAL A 32 11.61 -20.50 -22.73
C VAL A 32 10.54 -19.99 -23.69
N GLN A 33 9.27 -20.15 -23.32
CA GLN A 33 8.17 -19.51 -24.03
C GLN A 33 8.28 -18.00 -23.80
N PRO A 34 8.36 -17.17 -24.87
CA PRO A 34 8.31 -15.73 -24.72
C PRO A 34 6.89 -15.30 -24.34
N GLN A 35 6.69 -14.90 -23.08
CA GLN A 35 5.57 -14.15 -22.47
C GLN A 35 4.11 -14.59 -22.73
N PRO A 36 3.28 -14.50 -21.68
CA PRO A 36 2.39 -13.33 -21.62
C PRO A 36 2.62 -12.48 -20.36
N GLN A 37 2.64 -11.16 -20.53
CA GLN A 37 2.64 -10.16 -19.46
C GLN A 37 1.45 -10.38 -18.50
N PRO A 38 1.62 -10.25 -17.17
CA PRO A 38 0.50 -9.91 -16.32
C PRO A 38 0.05 -8.48 -16.66
N GLN A 39 -1.05 -8.40 -17.41
CA GLN A 39 -1.84 -7.22 -17.69
C GLN A 39 -2.46 -6.72 -16.38
N TYR A 40 -1.89 -5.66 -15.78
CA TYR A 40 -2.55 -4.97 -14.68
C TYR A 40 -3.74 -4.17 -15.25
N GLN A 41 -4.95 -4.71 -15.07
CA GLN A 41 -6.19 -3.98 -15.31
C GLN A 41 -6.34 -2.89 -14.24
N GLN A 42 -6.37 -1.65 -14.70
CA GLN A 42 -6.74 -0.47 -13.91
C GLN A 42 -8.25 -0.50 -13.61
N GLN A 43 -8.63 -0.37 -12.34
CA GLN A 43 -9.98 -0.03 -11.88
C GLN A 43 -9.88 0.36 -10.39
N GLY A 44 -10.21 1.56 -9.92
CA GLY A 44 -10.64 2.78 -10.59
C GLY A 44 -10.20 4.00 -9.78
N ALA A 45 -9.91 5.08 -10.49
CA ALA A 45 -9.54 6.37 -9.92
C ALA A 45 -10.75 7.30 -10.00
N TYR A 46 -11.14 7.89 -8.86
CA TYR A 46 -11.97 9.10 -8.85
C TYR A 46 -11.07 10.25 -9.30
N GLY A 47 -11.10 10.54 -10.61
CA GLY A 47 -10.33 11.61 -11.22
C GLY A 47 -10.90 13.00 -10.92
N GLN A 48 -10.00 13.92 -10.58
CA GLN A 48 -10.21 15.35 -10.50
C GLN A 48 -9.76 15.97 -11.85
N PRO A 49 -10.55 16.84 -12.50
CA PRO A 49 -10.22 17.33 -13.84
C PRO A 49 -9.19 18.46 -13.79
N GLY A 50 -8.06 18.28 -14.47
CA GLY A 50 -7.45 19.40 -15.19
C GLY A 50 -5.96 19.69 -15.05
N GLN A 51 -5.08 18.82 -14.52
CA GLN A 51 -3.65 19.17 -14.43
C GLN A 51 -2.72 18.12 -15.06
N PRO A 52 -1.66 18.52 -15.79
CA PRO A 52 -0.84 17.64 -16.64
C PRO A 52 0.01 16.65 -15.84
N VAL A 53 0.01 15.40 -16.31
CA VAL A 53 0.72 14.22 -15.77
C VAL A 53 2.23 14.46 -15.71
N GLN A 54 2.80 14.48 -14.50
CA GLN A 54 4.25 14.53 -14.28
C GLN A 54 4.75 13.14 -13.88
N VAL A 55 5.84 12.72 -14.52
CA VAL A 55 6.48 11.40 -14.48
C VAL A 55 7.13 11.14 -13.10
N PHE A 56 7.05 9.89 -12.64
CA PHE A 56 7.55 9.41 -11.35
C PHE A 56 9.09 9.36 -11.29
N VAL A 57 9.68 10.06 -10.31
CA VAL A 57 11.09 9.89 -9.91
C VAL A 57 11.17 8.72 -8.92
N GLN A 58 11.94 7.70 -9.29
CA GLN A 58 12.46 6.72 -8.33
C GLN A 58 13.48 7.41 -7.44
N THR A 59 13.12 7.72 -6.19
CA THR A 59 14.10 7.92 -5.13
C THR A 59 14.12 6.68 -4.26
N GLY A 60 15.23 5.96 -4.33
CA GLY A 60 15.49 4.80 -3.52
C GLY A 60 15.73 5.21 -2.07
N ASP A 61 14.67 5.18 -1.27
CA ASP A 61 14.78 5.11 0.17
C ASP A 61 13.90 3.96 0.67
N ASN A 62 14.45 3.19 1.61
CA ASN A 62 13.81 2.06 2.27
C ASN A 62 12.74 2.56 3.26
N ASP A 63 11.87 3.47 2.82
CA ASP A 63 10.96 4.23 3.66
C ASP A 63 9.70 3.45 4.06
N GLY A 64 9.50 2.23 3.52
CA GLY A 64 8.33 1.41 3.83
C GLY A 64 7.00 2.00 3.33
N ILE A 65 7.03 2.83 2.29
CA ILE A 65 5.85 3.50 1.73
C ILE A 65 5.51 2.83 0.39
N ASP A 66 4.37 2.11 0.32
CA ASP A 66 3.95 1.39 -0.89
C ASP A 66 3.26 2.31 -1.91
N PRO A 67 3.58 2.23 -3.21
CA PRO A 67 2.98 3.10 -4.24
C PRO A 67 1.52 2.76 -4.55
N SER A 68 1.00 1.66 -3.99
CA SER A 68 -0.40 1.23 -4.13
C SER A 68 -1.37 1.95 -3.19
N TRP A 69 -0.86 2.70 -2.21
CA TRP A 69 -1.69 3.36 -1.22
C TRP A 69 -2.41 4.60 -1.79
N PRO A 70 -3.64 4.91 -1.32
CA PRO A 70 -4.38 6.05 -1.82
C PRO A 70 -3.75 7.38 -1.39
N VAL A 71 -3.81 8.35 -2.30
CA VAL A 71 -3.33 9.73 -2.08
C VAL A 71 -4.39 10.51 -1.32
N LYS A 72 -4.03 11.12 -0.18
CA LYS A 72 -4.92 11.96 0.62
C LYS A 72 -4.17 13.09 1.31
N SER A 73 -4.87 14.17 1.61
CA SER A 73 -4.25 15.34 2.24
C SER A 73 -4.26 15.22 3.77
N LYS A 74 -3.09 15.34 4.38
CA LYS A 74 -2.93 15.36 5.85
C LYS A 74 -3.67 16.52 6.50
N ILE A 75 -3.60 17.70 5.90
CA ILE A 75 -4.27 18.91 6.39
C ILE A 75 -5.79 18.68 6.44
N THR A 76 -6.37 18.10 5.39
CA THR A 76 -7.79 17.74 5.36
C THR A 76 -8.15 16.75 6.46
N ALA A 77 -7.32 15.72 6.69
CA ALA A 77 -7.54 14.78 7.79
C ALA A 77 -7.51 15.45 9.17
N GLY A 78 -6.59 16.40 9.39
CA GLY A 78 -6.51 17.18 10.64
C GLY A 78 -7.68 18.13 10.83
N LEU A 79 -8.09 18.85 9.79
CA LEU A 79 -9.24 19.75 9.83
C LEU A 79 -10.55 19.00 10.08
N LEU A 80 -10.75 17.86 9.42
CA LEU A 80 -11.90 16.99 9.67
C LEU A 80 -11.90 16.46 11.11
N ALA A 81 -10.74 16.21 11.70
CA ALA A 81 -10.64 15.76 13.09
C ALA A 81 -10.96 16.89 14.09
N ILE A 82 -10.59 18.14 13.80
CA ILE A 82 -10.90 19.28 14.68
C ILE A 82 -12.38 19.67 14.59
N LEU A 83 -12.91 19.77 13.37
CA LEU A 83 -14.27 20.27 13.15
C LEU A 83 -15.33 19.18 13.31
N LEU A 84 -15.05 17.96 12.84
CA LEU A 84 -15.98 16.82 12.78
C LEU A 84 -15.47 15.63 13.63
N GLY A 85 -14.54 15.86 14.56
CA GLY A 85 -13.94 14.83 15.41
C GLY A 85 -14.94 14.12 16.32
N GLY A 86 -15.94 14.84 16.81
CA GLY A 86 -17.03 14.27 17.60
C GLY A 86 -17.88 13.24 16.85
N LEU A 87 -17.94 13.36 15.52
CA LEU A 87 -18.60 12.40 14.63
C LEU A 87 -17.66 11.29 14.15
N GLY A 88 -16.34 11.41 14.36
CA GLY A 88 -15.36 10.44 13.89
C GLY A 88 -15.13 10.43 12.37
N ILE A 89 -15.55 11.47 11.65
CA ILE A 89 -15.48 11.55 10.17
C ILE A 89 -14.03 11.51 9.66
N HIS A 90 -13.09 12.03 10.44
CA HIS A 90 -11.66 11.93 10.14
C HIS A 90 -11.16 10.48 10.04
N LYS A 91 -11.73 9.54 10.80
CA LYS A 91 -11.37 8.11 10.70
C LYS A 91 -11.87 7.48 9.40
N PHE A 92 -13.07 7.87 8.96
CA PHE A 92 -13.62 7.43 7.67
C PHE A 92 -12.79 7.97 6.50
N TYR A 93 -12.33 9.23 6.57
CA TYR A 93 -11.43 9.81 5.56
C TYR A 93 -10.13 9.03 5.40
N LEU A 94 -9.62 8.44 6.49
CA LEU A 94 -8.40 7.62 6.46
C LEU A 94 -8.64 6.16 6.06
N GLY A 95 -9.88 5.75 5.76
CA GLY A 95 -10.25 4.36 5.46
C GLY A 95 -10.42 3.46 6.70
N LYS A 96 -10.43 4.03 7.91
CA LYS A 96 -10.57 3.30 9.19
C LYS A 96 -12.03 3.26 9.64
N THR A 97 -12.90 2.68 8.82
CA THR A 97 -14.37 2.64 8.99
C THR A 97 -14.80 2.08 10.35
N GLY A 98 -14.17 0.99 10.83
CA GLY A 98 -14.53 0.39 12.12
C GLY A 98 -14.33 1.35 13.31
N MET A 99 -13.24 2.12 13.30
CA MET A 99 -12.98 3.14 14.33
C MET A 99 -13.90 4.35 14.20
N GLY A 100 -14.25 4.73 12.96
CA GLY A 100 -15.24 5.77 12.71
C GLY A 100 -16.63 5.41 13.25
N ILE A 101 -17.08 4.17 13.06
CA ILE A 101 -18.37 3.70 13.58
C ILE A 101 -18.37 3.72 15.11
N LEU A 102 -17.28 3.28 15.75
CA LEU A 102 -17.16 3.35 17.21
C LEU A 102 -17.30 4.80 17.74
N TYR A 103 -16.70 5.77 17.04
CA TYR A 103 -16.83 7.19 17.39
C TYR A 103 -18.25 7.71 17.20
N LEU A 104 -18.95 7.28 16.13
CA LEU A 104 -20.36 7.62 15.92
C LEU A 104 -21.26 7.06 17.04
N LEU A 105 -21.05 5.81 17.46
CA LEU A 105 -21.80 5.21 18.57
C LEU A 105 -21.52 5.91 19.90
N LEU A 106 -20.30 6.39 20.11
CA LEU A 106 -19.90 7.14 21.30
C LEU A 106 -20.22 8.64 21.20
N CYS A 107 -20.74 9.14 20.07
CA CYS A 107 -20.95 10.58 19.82
C CYS A 107 -21.80 11.26 20.90
N TRP A 108 -22.79 10.54 21.46
CA TRP A 108 -23.65 11.04 22.54
C TRP A 108 -22.94 11.25 23.89
N THR A 109 -21.73 10.68 24.07
CA THR A 109 -20.94 10.83 25.30
C THR A 109 -20.07 12.09 25.32
N TYR A 110 -20.00 12.86 24.22
CA TYR A 110 -19.08 14.00 24.00
C TYR A 110 -17.57 13.69 24.08
N ILE A 111 -17.18 12.54 24.64
CA ILE A 111 -15.81 12.00 24.68
C ILE A 111 -15.13 12.00 23.29
N PRO A 112 -15.75 11.49 22.20
CA PRO A 112 -15.11 11.47 20.89
C PRO A 112 -14.83 12.87 20.33
N GLY A 113 -15.50 13.91 20.82
CA GLY A 113 -15.21 15.30 20.46
C GLY A 113 -13.84 15.74 20.95
N ILE A 114 -13.53 15.49 22.23
CA ILE A 114 -12.25 15.85 22.83
C ILE A 114 -11.13 14.97 22.27
N VAL A 115 -11.36 13.66 22.14
CA VAL A 115 -10.37 12.74 21.56
C VAL A 115 -10.10 13.10 20.09
N GLY A 116 -11.14 13.42 19.31
CA GLY A 116 -11.00 13.87 17.93
C GLY A 116 -10.21 15.17 17.80
N LEU A 117 -10.38 16.12 18.72
CA LEU A 117 -9.59 17.35 18.77
C LEU A 117 -8.10 17.07 19.01
N VAL A 118 -7.79 16.21 20.00
CA VAL A 118 -6.40 15.81 20.31
C VAL A 118 -5.78 15.06 19.12
N GLU A 119 -6.51 14.14 18.50
CA GLU A 119 -6.05 13.43 17.32
C GLU A 119 -5.83 14.37 16.13
N GLY A 120 -6.69 15.37 15.95
CA GLY A 120 -6.56 16.37 14.89
C GLY A 120 -5.29 17.20 15.04
N ILE A 121 -4.99 17.66 16.25
CA ILE A 121 -3.73 18.36 16.55
C ILE A 121 -2.53 17.43 16.32
N MET A 122 -2.60 16.17 16.79
CA MET A 122 -1.56 15.18 16.52
C MET A 122 -1.35 14.93 15.03
N TYR A 123 -2.41 14.89 14.21
CA TYR A 123 -2.28 14.70 12.77
C TYR A 123 -1.59 15.89 12.11
N LEU A 124 -1.92 17.11 12.51
CA LEU A 124 -1.28 18.32 12.00
C LEU A 124 0.21 18.41 12.41
N CYS A 125 0.54 18.02 13.65
CA CYS A 125 1.90 18.06 14.18
C CYS A 125 2.76 16.82 13.85
N SER A 126 2.15 15.72 13.39
CA SER A 126 2.89 14.49 13.05
C SER A 126 3.73 14.66 11.79
N ASN A 127 4.85 13.94 11.67
CA ASN A 127 5.67 13.99 10.45
C ASN A 127 4.96 13.27 9.28
N ASP A 128 5.16 13.77 8.06
CA ASP A 128 4.49 13.27 6.86
C ASP A 128 4.79 11.79 6.59
N HIS A 129 6.04 11.37 6.75
CA HIS A 129 6.44 9.96 6.63
C HIS A 129 5.70 9.05 7.63
N ASN A 130 5.69 9.43 8.91
CA ASN A 130 5.02 8.65 9.97
C ASN A 130 3.50 8.54 9.73
N PHE A 131 2.89 9.62 9.23
CA PHE A 131 1.48 9.63 8.91
C PHE A 131 1.15 8.69 7.75
N GLN A 132 2.01 8.66 6.72
CA GLN A 132 1.87 7.80 5.55
C GLN A 132 1.91 6.32 5.92
N VAL A 133 2.94 5.90 6.67
CA VAL A 133 3.10 4.50 7.10
C VAL A 133 1.98 4.08 8.05
N LYS A 134 1.65 4.88 9.07
CA LYS A 134 0.64 4.52 10.09
C LYS A 134 -0.79 4.44 9.54
N ASN A 135 -1.07 5.18 8.47
CA ASN A 135 -2.40 5.25 7.86
C ASN A 135 -2.44 4.63 6.46
N HIS A 136 -1.36 3.97 6.02
CA HIS A 136 -1.20 3.33 4.71
C HIS A 136 -1.70 4.19 3.56
N VAL A 137 -1.10 5.37 3.40
CA VAL A 137 -1.50 6.41 2.45
C VAL A 137 -0.35 7.26 1.97
N ARG A 138 -0.55 7.88 0.81
CA ARG A 138 0.34 8.88 0.24
C ARG A 138 -0.19 10.27 0.54
N LEU A 139 0.69 11.23 0.76
CA LEU A 139 0.28 12.63 0.83
C LEU A 139 0.22 13.24 -0.57
N GLN A 140 -0.77 14.13 -0.77
CA GLN A 140 -0.88 14.97 -1.96
C GLN A 140 -0.07 16.24 -1.81
#